data_AF-D3Z2K9-F1
#
_entry.id   AF-D3Z2K9-F1
#
_cell.length_a   1.000
_cell.length_b   1.000
_cell.length_c   1.000
_cell.angle_alpha   90.00
_cell.angle_beta   90.00
_cell.angle_gamma   90.00
#
_symmetry.space_group_name_H-M   'P 1'
#
loop_
_entity.id
_entity.type
_entity.pdbx_description
1 polymer ?
#
loop_
_entity_poly.entity_id
_entity_poly.type
_entity_poly.pdbx_seq_one_letter_code
_entity_poly.pdbx_strand_id
1 'polypeptide(L)'
;MMEQRSRDPGAVRNPQNQYPSELMRRFELYFRGPSSSKPRVIREVRADSVGKLLTVRGIVTRVSEVKPRMVVATYTCDQCGAETYQPIQSPTFMPLIMCPSQECQTNRSGGRLYLQTRGSKFVKFQEMKIQEHSDQVPVGNI
;
A
#
# COMPACT_ATOMS: atom_id res chain seq x y z
N MET A 1 12.59 16.34 6.94
CA MET A 1 12.77 16.61 8.39
C MET A 1 12.88 15.36 9.27
N MET A 2 12.33 14.19 8.92
CA MET A 2 12.56 12.94 9.69
C MET A 2 13.96 12.31 9.45
N GLU A 3 14.50 12.40 8.23
CA GLU A 3 15.86 11.90 7.90
C GLU A 3 17.01 12.81 8.35
N GLN A 4 16.74 14.01 8.88
CA GLN A 4 17.79 15.02 9.14
C GLN A 4 18.24 15.08 10.59
N ARG A 5 17.60 14.35 11.52
CA ARG A 5 17.91 14.44 12.97
C ARG A 5 18.92 13.41 13.49
N SER A 6 19.42 12.49 12.67
CA SER A 6 20.47 11.53 13.05
C SER A 6 21.57 11.44 11.98
N ARG A 7 22.10 12.59 11.53
CA ARG A 7 23.29 12.61 10.68
C ARG A 7 24.55 12.63 11.54
N ASP A 8 24.99 11.45 11.98
CA ASP A 8 26.40 11.27 12.32
C ASP A 8 27.18 11.01 11.02
N PRO A 9 28.15 11.86 10.65
CA PRO A 9 28.85 11.77 9.36
C PRO A 9 29.76 10.53 9.22
N GLY A 10 29.92 9.72 10.28
CA GLY A 10 30.81 8.54 10.30
C GLY A 10 30.12 7.18 10.44
N ALA A 11 28.79 7.10 10.58
CA ALA A 11 28.10 5.83 10.76
C ALA A 11 27.94 5.10 9.41
N VAL A 12 28.57 3.92 9.28
CA VAL A 12 28.40 3.02 8.14
C VAL A 12 26.90 2.68 8.04
N ARG A 13 26.23 3.20 7.01
CA ARG A 13 24.81 2.96 6.77
C ARG A 13 24.58 1.47 6.56
N ASN A 14 24.03 0.79 7.56
CA ASN A 14 23.62 -0.60 7.41
C ASN A 14 22.44 -0.61 6.40
N PRO A 15 22.56 -1.23 5.21
CA PRO A 15 21.53 -1.16 4.16
C PRO A 15 20.17 -1.68 4.61
N GLN A 16 20.17 -2.52 5.66
CA GLN A 16 18.99 -3.11 6.28
C GLN A 16 18.15 -2.12 7.10
N ASN A 17 18.68 -0.94 7.43
CA ASN A 17 18.00 0.08 8.25
C ASN A 17 17.55 1.31 7.46
N GLN A 18 17.44 1.17 6.14
CA GLN A 18 17.01 2.27 5.27
C GLN A 18 15.48 2.39 5.28
N TYR A 19 14.97 3.60 5.54
CA TYR A 19 13.53 3.86 5.46
C TYR A 19 13.02 3.57 4.05
N PRO A 20 11.94 2.77 3.90
CA PRO A 20 11.37 2.51 2.58
C PRO A 20 10.82 3.82 2.00
N SER A 21 11.00 4.01 0.69
CA SER A 21 10.60 5.24 0.00
C SER A 21 9.08 5.50 0.15
N GLU A 22 8.31 4.43 0.25
CA GLU A 22 6.87 4.40 0.48
C GLU A 22 6.48 5.04 1.80
N LEU A 23 7.32 4.94 2.84
CA LEU A 23 7.09 5.57 4.15
C LEU A 23 7.32 7.09 4.07
N MET A 24 8.34 7.51 3.32
CA MET A 24 8.73 8.92 3.20
C MET A 24 7.87 9.72 2.21
N ARG A 25 7.25 9.07 1.23
CA ARG A 25 6.34 9.71 0.26
C ARG A 25 5.10 10.26 0.97
N ARG A 26 4.89 11.58 0.94
CA ARG A 26 3.68 12.26 1.49
C ARG A 26 2.73 12.79 0.42
N PHE A 27 2.90 12.33 -0.81
CA PHE A 27 2.08 12.72 -1.96
C PHE A 27 1.64 11.47 -2.72
N GLU A 28 0.60 11.63 -3.51
CA GLU A 28 0.06 10.62 -4.41
C GLU A 28 0.05 11.20 -5.83
N LEU A 29 0.32 10.35 -6.82
CA LEU A 29 0.32 10.73 -8.23
C LEU A 29 -0.84 10.00 -8.91
N TYR A 30 -1.64 10.77 -9.63
CA TYR A 30 -2.78 10.26 -10.38
C TYR A 30 -2.60 10.54 -11.87
N PHE A 31 -2.91 9.54 -12.70
CA PHE A 31 -2.97 9.73 -14.14
C PHE A 31 -4.37 10.18 -14.54
N ARG A 32 -4.44 11.30 -15.27
CA ARG A 32 -5.66 11.71 -15.95
C ARG A 32 -5.67 11.09 -17.34
N GLY A 33 -6.76 10.39 -17.68
CA GLY A 33 -6.95 9.86 -19.03
C GLY A 33 -6.90 10.98 -20.09
N PRO A 34 -6.34 10.70 -21.28
CA PRO A 34 -6.26 11.68 -22.35
C PRO A 34 -7.67 12.08 -22.82
N SER A 35 -7.88 13.32 -23.24
CA SER A 35 -9.20 13.79 -23.71
C SER A 35 -9.72 13.01 -24.94
N SER A 36 -8.83 12.35 -25.68
CA SER A 36 -9.17 11.47 -26.81
C SER A 36 -9.70 10.10 -26.40
N SER A 37 -9.51 9.66 -25.15
CA SER A 37 -10.00 8.34 -24.72
C SER A 37 -11.51 8.38 -24.50
N LYS A 38 -12.24 7.66 -25.35
CA LYS A 38 -13.69 7.50 -25.21
C LYS A 38 -14.00 6.55 -24.04
N PRO A 39 -15.01 6.85 -23.20
CA PRO A 39 -15.48 5.93 -22.17
C PRO A 39 -15.96 4.62 -22.78
N ARG A 40 -15.52 3.49 -22.22
CA ARG A 40 -15.99 2.15 -22.58
C ARG A 40 -17.14 1.71 -21.67
N VAL A 41 -17.99 0.85 -22.21
CA VAL A 41 -19.03 0.14 -21.46
C VAL A 41 -18.41 -0.98 -20.65
N ILE A 42 -18.95 -1.27 -19.47
CA ILE A 42 -18.39 -2.30 -18.56
C ILE A 42 -18.28 -3.65 -19.25
N ARG A 43 -19.28 -4.03 -20.05
CA ARG A 43 -19.33 -5.27 -20.81
C ARG A 43 -18.25 -5.42 -21.89
N GLU A 44 -17.70 -4.33 -22.39
CA GLU A 44 -16.61 -4.34 -23.39
C GLU A 44 -15.23 -4.54 -22.74
N VAL A 45 -15.13 -4.44 -21.42
CA VAL A 45 -13.87 -4.65 -20.69
C VAL A 45 -13.59 -6.16 -20.63
N ARG A 46 -12.65 -6.62 -21.46
CA ARG A 46 -12.25 -8.03 -21.56
C ARG A 46 -10.79 -8.24 -21.11
N ALA A 47 -10.28 -9.46 -21.20
CA ALA A 47 -8.92 -9.81 -20.76
C ALA A 47 -7.82 -9.00 -21.48
N ASP A 48 -8.06 -8.55 -22.71
CA ASP A 48 -7.17 -7.69 -23.50
C ASP A 48 -6.91 -6.31 -22.86
N SER A 49 -7.78 -5.93 -21.93
CA SER A 49 -7.78 -4.65 -21.21
C SER A 49 -6.99 -4.69 -19.90
N VAL A 50 -6.54 -5.87 -19.45
CA VAL A 50 -5.79 -6.03 -18.20
C VAL A 50 -4.44 -5.29 -18.30
N GLY A 51 -4.14 -4.47 -17.29
CA GLY A 51 -2.89 -3.69 -17.22
C GLY A 51 -2.89 -2.37 -18.03
N LYS A 52 -4.02 -1.99 -18.65
CA LYS A 52 -4.15 -0.74 -19.43
C LYS A 52 -4.98 0.31 -18.70
N LEU A 53 -4.71 1.59 -18.95
CA LEU A 53 -5.52 2.70 -18.45
C LEU A 53 -6.81 2.82 -19.30
N LEU A 54 -7.96 2.73 -18.64
CA LEU A 54 -9.28 2.80 -19.28
C LEU A 54 -10.19 3.77 -18.53
N THR A 55 -11.19 4.29 -19.23
CA THR A 55 -12.27 5.09 -18.66
C THR A 55 -13.57 4.32 -18.87
N VAL A 56 -14.33 4.12 -17.80
CA VAL A 56 -15.63 3.42 -17.83
C VAL A 56 -16.73 4.33 -17.31
N ARG A 57 -17.97 4.09 -17.76
CA ARG A 57 -19.16 4.78 -17.26
C ARG A 57 -20.13 3.74 -16.70
N GLY A 58 -20.75 4.05 -15.56
CA GLY A 58 -21.73 3.18 -14.92
C GLY A 58 -22.36 3.84 -13.70
N ILE A 59 -23.25 3.12 -13.02
CA ILE A 59 -23.96 3.55 -11.82
C ILE A 59 -23.30 2.91 -10.60
N VAL A 60 -22.95 3.73 -9.61
CA VAL A 60 -22.41 3.23 -8.34
C VAL A 60 -23.54 2.61 -7.53
N THR A 61 -23.43 1.33 -7.17
CA THR A 61 -24.49 0.60 -6.46
C THR A 61 -24.21 0.39 -4.99
N ARG A 62 -22.94 0.26 -4.63
CA ARG A 62 -22.53 0.09 -3.24
C ARG A 62 -21.21 0.78 -3.01
N VAL A 63 -21.14 1.51 -1.91
CA VAL A 63 -19.93 2.20 -1.45
C VAL A 63 -19.69 1.77 -0.01
N SER A 64 -18.47 1.34 0.31
CA SER A 64 -18.09 1.06 1.70
C SER A 64 -17.83 2.35 2.47
N GLU A 65 -17.81 2.30 3.79
CA GLU A 65 -17.19 3.38 4.57
C GLU A 65 -15.69 3.45 4.30
N VAL A 66 -15.09 4.62 4.57
CA VAL A 66 -13.65 4.83 4.45
C VAL A 66 -12.94 4.13 5.60
N LYS A 67 -12.00 3.25 5.28
CA LYS A 67 -11.20 2.50 6.26
C LYS A 67 -9.71 2.80 6.06
N PRO A 68 -8.90 2.79 7.12
CA PRO A 68 -7.46 2.92 6.99
C PRO A 68 -6.84 1.62 6.45
N ARG A 69 -6.13 1.69 5.33
CA ARG A 69 -5.33 0.60 4.76
C ARG A 69 -3.86 0.82 5.04
N MET A 70 -3.20 -0.18 5.61
CA MET A 70 -1.77 -0.13 5.90
C MET A 70 -0.95 -0.29 4.61
N VAL A 71 0.03 0.59 4.41
CA VAL A 71 0.96 0.56 3.26
C VAL A 71 2.37 0.18 3.71
N VAL A 72 2.77 0.62 4.90
CA VAL A 72 4.03 0.25 5.53
C VAL A 72 3.75 -0.10 6.98
N ALA A 73 4.04 -1.34 7.36
CA ALA A 73 4.05 -1.77 8.75
C ALA A 73 5.41 -1.46 9.37
N THR A 74 5.40 -0.79 10.52
CA THR A 74 6.60 -0.50 11.30
C THR A 74 6.58 -1.33 12.57
N TYR A 75 7.66 -2.05 12.80
CA TYR A 75 7.85 -2.90 13.97
C TYR A 75 8.98 -2.36 14.84
N THR A 76 8.86 -2.54 16.15
CA THR A 76 9.92 -2.23 17.11
C THR A 76 10.31 -3.51 17.85
N CYS A 77 11.61 -3.74 17.98
CA CYS A 77 12.14 -4.85 18.77
C CYS A 77 12.19 -4.49 20.25
N ASP A 78 11.77 -5.42 21.12
CA ASP A 78 11.84 -5.26 22.58
C ASP A 78 13.26 -5.39 23.16
N GLN A 79 14.16 -6.12 22.50
CA GLN A 79 15.53 -6.35 22.98
C GLN A 79 16.51 -5.27 22.52
N CYS A 80 16.58 -4.99 21.21
CA CYS A 80 17.54 -4.03 20.65
C CYS A 80 16.97 -2.64 20.39
N GLY A 81 15.64 -2.46 20.51
CA GLY A 81 14.98 -1.18 20.20
C GLY A 81 15.00 -0.78 18.71
N ALA A 82 15.59 -1.60 17.83
CA ALA A 82 15.63 -1.32 16.40
C ALA A 82 14.22 -1.33 15.79
N GLU A 83 14.03 -0.46 14.79
CA GLU A 83 12.83 -0.41 13.97
C GLU A 83 13.01 -1.25 12.70
N THR A 84 11.96 -1.93 12.27
CA THR A 84 11.94 -2.71 11.02
C THR A 84 10.71 -2.35 10.22
N TYR A 85 10.84 -2.19 8.91
CA TYR A 85 9.76 -1.76 8.04
C TYR A 85 9.40 -2.85 7.03
N GLN A 86 8.10 -3.14 6.89
CA GLN A 86 7.57 -4.07 5.91
C GLN A 86 6.57 -3.34 5.00
N PRO A 87 6.92 -3.11 3.72
CA PRO A 87 5.96 -2.63 2.72
C PRO A 87 4.89 -3.68 2.43
N ILE A 88 3.63 -3.26 2.38
CA ILE A 88 2.46 -4.13 2.16
C ILE A 88 1.83 -3.78 0.81
N GLN A 89 1.83 -4.75 -0.11
CA GLN A 89 1.19 -4.60 -1.43
C GLN A 89 -0.17 -5.29 -1.49
N SER A 90 -0.29 -6.45 -0.82
CA SER A 90 -1.47 -7.29 -0.83
C SER A 90 -2.51 -6.88 0.22
N PRO A 91 -3.80 -7.27 0.06
CA PRO A 91 -4.84 -7.05 1.08
C PRO A 91 -4.56 -7.75 2.40
N THR A 92 -3.87 -8.89 2.35
CA THR A 92 -3.42 -9.66 3.51
C THR A 92 -1.89 -9.76 3.50
N PHE A 93 -1.28 -9.78 4.67
CA PHE A 93 0.17 -9.92 4.82
C PHE A 93 0.50 -10.68 6.09
N MET A 94 1.66 -11.35 6.11
CA MET A 94 2.17 -12.02 7.29
C MET A 94 3.06 -11.05 8.08
N PRO A 95 2.76 -10.79 9.37
CA PRO A 95 3.59 -9.92 10.19
C PRO A 95 4.99 -10.50 10.44
N LEU A 96 5.99 -9.62 10.49
CA LEU A 96 7.32 -9.99 10.97
C LEU A 96 7.30 -10.16 12.48
N ILE A 97 7.76 -11.32 12.96
CA ILE A 97 7.80 -11.67 14.39
C ILE A 97 9.21 -11.68 14.98
N MET A 98 10.23 -11.94 14.16
CA MET A 98 11.63 -12.02 14.57
C MET A 98 12.40 -10.82 14.07
N CYS A 99 13.21 -10.21 14.94
CA CYS A 99 14.02 -9.06 14.57
C CYS A 99 15.15 -9.45 13.61
N PRO A 100 15.24 -8.84 12.40
CA PRO A 100 16.32 -9.10 11.46
C PRO A 100 17.61 -8.30 11.77
N SER A 101 17.67 -7.56 12.88
CA SER A 101 18.83 -6.73 13.21
C SER A 101 20.06 -7.59 13.51
N GLN A 102 21.24 -7.09 13.10
CA GLN A 102 22.52 -7.74 13.37
C GLN A 102 22.77 -7.89 14.87
N GLU A 103 22.32 -6.94 15.69
CA GLU A 103 22.45 -7.00 17.15
C GLU A 103 21.69 -8.19 17.74
N CYS A 104 20.43 -8.40 17.35
CA CYS A 104 19.64 -9.54 17.83
C CYS A 104 20.14 -10.89 17.28
N GLN A 105 20.67 -10.89 16.06
CA GLN A 105 21.25 -12.10 15.46
C GLN A 105 22.57 -12.50 16.13
N THR A 106 23.46 -11.52 16.37
CA THR A 106 24.78 -11.76 16.99
C THR A 106 24.64 -12.16 18.45
N ASN A 107 23.75 -11.49 19.20
CA ASN A 107 23.53 -11.79 20.61
C ASN A 107 22.66 -13.03 20.84
N ARG A 108 22.13 -13.66 19.77
CA ARG A 108 21.19 -14.81 19.81
C ARG A 108 20.00 -14.59 20.76
N SER A 109 19.62 -13.33 20.97
CA SER A 109 18.57 -12.94 21.91
C SER A 109 17.16 -13.20 21.38
N GLY A 110 17.02 -13.42 20.07
CA GLY A 110 15.72 -13.78 19.47
C GLY A 110 14.65 -12.70 19.68
N GLY A 111 15.04 -11.42 19.62
CA GLY A 111 14.17 -10.29 19.93
C GLY A 111 12.83 -10.33 19.18
N ARG A 112 11.75 -10.11 19.92
CA ARG A 112 10.38 -10.17 19.39
C ARG A 112 10.01 -8.81 18.81
N LEU A 113 9.39 -8.83 17.64
CA LEU A 113 8.89 -7.63 16.99
C LEU A 113 7.45 -7.36 17.41
N TYR A 114 7.19 -6.09 17.75
CA TYR A 114 5.85 -5.57 18.04
C TYR A 114 5.47 -4.53 17.01
N LEU A 115 4.29 -4.69 16.42
CA LEU A 115 3.75 -3.76 15.43
C LEU A 115 3.37 -2.43 16.09
N GLN A 116 3.90 -1.33 15.56
CA GLN A 116 3.63 0.02 16.04
C GLN A 116 2.70 0.76 15.07
N THR A 117 1.46 1.01 15.50
CA THR A 117 0.47 1.74 14.69
C THR A 117 0.91 3.18 14.40
N ARG A 118 1.51 3.89 15.38
CA ARG A 118 1.92 5.30 15.19
C ARG A 118 3.09 5.47 14.20
N GLY A 119 3.99 4.48 14.13
CA GLY A 119 5.10 4.47 13.19
C GLY A 119 4.74 3.91 11.82
N SER A 120 3.59 3.25 11.69
CA SER A 120 3.11 2.67 10.44
C SER A 120 2.42 3.72 9.56
N LYS A 121 2.45 3.50 8.24
CA LYS A 121 1.79 4.37 7.28
C LYS A 121 0.45 3.77 6.85
N PHE A 122 -0.59 4.58 6.98
CA PHE A 122 -1.95 4.26 6.51
C PHE A 122 -2.38 5.20 5.39
N VAL A 123 -3.15 4.69 4.46
CA VAL A 123 -3.86 5.44 3.41
C VAL A 123 -5.35 5.20 3.52
N LYS A 124 -6.16 6.16 3.07
CA LYS A 124 -7.61 5.99 3.02
C LYS A 124 -7.95 4.96 1.95
N PHE A 125 -8.79 4.00 2.30
CA PHE A 125 -9.25 2.96 1.38
C PHE A 125 -10.77 2.86 1.43
N GLN A 126 -11.36 2.67 0.26
CA GLN A 126 -12.79 2.52 0.08
C GLN A 126 -13.05 1.61 -1.12
N GLU A 127 -14.01 0.71 -0.99
CA GLU A 127 -14.45 -0.14 -2.08
C GLU A 127 -15.77 0.38 -2.64
N MET A 128 -15.88 0.38 -3.96
CA MET A 128 -17.09 0.74 -4.68
C MET A 128 -17.42 -0.31 -5.73
N LYS A 129 -18.70 -0.65 -5.82
CA LYS A 129 -19.24 -1.52 -6.88
C LYS A 129 -20.00 -0.65 -7.87
N ILE A 130 -19.76 -0.91 -9.15
CA ILE A 130 -20.35 -0.18 -10.27
C ILE A 130 -21.12 -1.18 -11.14
N GLN A 131 -22.31 -0.82 -11.58
CA GLN A 131 -23.10 -1.55 -12.58
C GLN A 131 -23.18 -0.75 -13.88
N GLU A 132 -23.46 -1.43 -14.99
CA GLU A 132 -23.67 -0.78 -16.27
C GLU A 132 -25.03 -0.07 -16.32
N HIS A 133 -25.19 0.86 -17.27
CA HIS A 133 -26.46 1.54 -17.44
C HIS A 133 -27.49 0.60 -18.08
N SER A 134 -28.74 0.64 -17.64
CA SER A 134 -29.80 -0.26 -18.16
C SER A 134 -29.96 -0.19 -19.67
N ASP A 135 -29.80 0.99 -20.28
CA ASP A 135 -29.89 1.19 -21.73
C ASP A 135 -28.81 0.44 -22.53
N GLN A 136 -27.74 0.02 -21.84
CA GLN A 136 -26.60 -0.69 -22.43
C GLN A 136 -26.68 -2.20 -22.21
N VAL A 137 -27.70 -2.67 -21.48
CA VAL A 137 -27.98 -4.09 -21.23
C VAL A 137 -28.88 -4.62 -22.36
N PRO A 138 -28.40 -5.57 -23.19
CA PRO A 138 -29.25 -6.25 -24.17
C PRO A 138 -30.36 -7.04 -23.49
N VAL A 139 -31.51 -7.13 -24.16
CA VAL A 139 -32.69 -7.86 -23.66
C VAL A 139 -32.33 -9.30 -23.30
N GLY A 140 -32.72 -9.74 -22.10
CA GLY A 140 -32.54 -11.11 -21.60
C GLY A 140 -31.20 -11.39 -20.92
N ASN A 141 -30.32 -10.40 -20.76
CA ASN A 141 -29.05 -10.54 -20.04
C ASN A 141 -29.06 -9.81 -18.69
N ILE A 142 -28.25 -10.31 -17.75
CA ILE A 142 -27.93 -9.69 -16.45
C ILE A 142 -26.49 -9.19 -16.46
#